data_AF-A0AA89BXN4-F1
#
_entry.id   AF-A0AA89BXN4-F1
#
_cell.length_a   1.000
_cell.length_b   1.000
_cell.length_c   1.000
_cell.angle_alpha   90.00
_cell.angle_beta   90.00
_cell.angle_gamma   90.00
#
_symmetry.space_group_name_H-M   'P 1'
#
loop_
_entity.id
_entity.type
_entity.pdbx_description
1 polymer ?
#
loop_
_entity_poly.entity_id
_entity_poly.type
_entity_poly.pdbx_seq_one_letter_code
_entity_poly.pdbx_strand_id
1 'polypeptide(L)' 'MKFEPPFSKTPAISFGMTHLRSDYRRNVRAIVKTKNITRYGFELILKSDGDTIQWALGATWMACPAR' A
#
# COMPACT_ATOMS: atom_id res chain seq x y z
N MET A 1 -0.11 -2.47 -9.16
CA MET A 1 0.25 -3.89 -9.00
C MET A 1 -0.66 -4.73 -9.88
N LYS A 2 -0.11 -5.62 -10.71
CA LYS A 2 -0.88 -6.54 -11.57
C LYS A 2 -0.81 -7.96 -10.99
N PHE A 3 -1.91 -8.71 -11.10
CA PHE A 3 -1.95 -10.12 -10.69
C PHE A 3 -1.68 -11.01 -11.89
N GLU A 4 -0.75 -11.95 -11.73
CA GLU A 4 -0.37 -12.91 -12.76
C GLU A 4 -0.27 -14.31 -12.14
N PRO A 5 -1.22 -15.22 -12.43
CA PRO A 5 -2.42 -15.02 -13.24
C PRO A 5 -3.46 -14.11 -12.56
N PRO A 6 -4.42 -13.54 -13.32
CA PRO A 6 -5.54 -12.79 -12.73
C PRO A 6 -6.46 -13.73 -11.92
N PHE A 7 -7.07 -13.20 -10.85
CA PHE A 7 -8.01 -13.95 -10.03
C PHE A 7 -9.34 -14.18 -10.78
N SER A 8 -10.12 -15.17 -10.35
CA SER A 8 -11.47 -15.43 -10.89
C SER A 8 -12.46 -14.32 -10.50
N LYS A 9 -12.41 -13.87 -9.24
CA LYS A 9 -13.18 -12.76 -8.66
C LYS A 9 -12.24 -11.71 -8.07
N THR A 10 -12.75 -10.54 -7.73
CA THR A 10 -11.98 -9.51 -7.02
C THR A 10 -11.50 -10.07 -5.66
N PRO A 11 -10.18 -10.15 -5.40
CA PRO A 11 -9.65 -10.69 -4.17
C PRO A 11 -9.76 -9.69 -3.00
N ALA A 12 -9.66 -10.19 -1.78
CA ALA A 12 -9.40 -9.35 -0.61
C ALA A 12 -7.90 -9.03 -0.53
N ILE A 13 -7.56 -7.78 -0.16
CA ILE A 13 -6.15 -7.34 -0.04
C ILE A 13 -5.85 -6.98 1.40
N SER A 14 -4.85 -7.65 1.96
CA SER A 14 -4.21 -7.24 3.22
C SER A 14 -2.89 -6.55 2.89
N PHE A 15 -2.57 -5.47 3.59
CA PHE A 15 -1.34 -4.72 3.38
C PHE A 15 -0.81 -4.20 4.71
N GLY A 16 0.50 -3.94 4.75
CA GLY A 16 1.17 -3.43 5.92
C GLY A 16 2.39 -2.60 5.54
N MET A 17 2.72 -1.62 6.39
CA MET A 17 3.95 -0.86 6.26
C MET A 17 5.12 -1.71 6.74
N THR A 18 6.21 -1.78 5.97
CA THR A 18 7.38 -2.59 6.32
C THR A 18 8.49 -1.75 6.94
N HIS A 19 8.73 -0.56 6.41
CA HIS A 19 9.77 0.35 6.89
C HIS A 19 9.31 1.80 6.74
N LEU A 20 9.75 2.66 7.66
CA LEU A 20 9.47 4.09 7.67
C LEU A 20 10.72 4.84 8.17
N ARG A 21 11.25 5.73 7.34
CA ARG A 21 12.31 6.68 7.71
C ARG A 21 11.81 8.08 7.45
N SER A 22 11.64 8.85 8.51
CA SER A 22 11.18 10.24 8.48
C SER A 22 12.23 11.17 9.06
N ASP A 23 12.16 12.44 8.69
CA ASP A 23 12.90 13.49 9.38
C ASP A 23 12.46 13.60 10.85
N TYR A 24 13.42 13.79 11.76
CA TYR A 24 13.17 13.82 13.20
C TYR A 24 12.62 15.17 13.70
N ARG A 25 12.73 16.24 12.91
CA ARG A 25 12.29 17.60 13.30
C ARG A 25 10.85 17.89 12.89
N ARG A 26 10.20 16.97 12.19
CA ARG A 26 8.85 17.14 11.61
C ARG A 26 7.94 16.02 12.08
N ASN A 27 6.64 16.29 12.13
CA ASN A 27 5.65 15.29 12.49
C ASN A 27 5.64 14.15 11.48
N VAL A 28 5.53 12.92 11.97
CA VAL A 28 5.50 11.72 11.12
C VAL A 28 4.06 11.43 10.73
N ARG A 29 3.71 11.67 9.45
CA ARG A 29 2.41 11.33 8.87
C ARG A 29 2.62 10.42 7.67
N ALA A 30 2.22 9.16 7.76
CA ALA A 30 2.35 8.16 6.70
C ALA A 30 1.03 7.42 6.51
N ILE A 31 0.61 7.26 5.26
CA ILE A 31 -0.60 6.52 4.88
C ILE A 31 -0.20 5.50 3.82
N VAL A 32 -0.48 4.23 4.11
CA VAL A 32 -0.48 3.14 3.13
C VAL A 32 -1.93 2.75 2.91
N LYS A 33 -2.36 2.69 1.65
CA LYS A 33 -3.71 2.23 1.30
C LYS A 33 -3.75 1.60 -0.07
N THR A 34 -4.77 0.78 -0.31
CA THR A 34 -5.06 0.21 -1.61
C THR A 34 -6.25 0.89 -2.26
N LYS A 35 -6.21 1.04 -3.58
CA LYS A 35 -7.32 1.55 -4.40
C LYS A 35 -7.52 0.70 -5.65
N ASN A 36 -8.67 0.88 -6.30
CA ASN A 36 -8.98 0.29 -7.62
C ASN A 36 -8.73 -1.22 -7.65
N ILE A 37 -9.15 -1.94 -6.61
CA ILE A 37 -8.97 -3.39 -6.51
C ILE A 37 -9.92 -4.06 -7.49
N THR A 38 -9.35 -4.79 -8.45
CA THR A 38 -10.05 -5.59 -9.44
C THR A 38 -9.48 -7.00 -9.44
N ARG A 39 -10.11 -7.93 -10.19
CA ARG A 39 -9.55 -9.26 -10.41
C ARG A 39 -8.19 -9.28 -11.14
N TYR A 40 -7.80 -8.18 -11.80
CA TYR A 40 -6.56 -8.06 -12.58
C TYR A 40 -5.43 -7.39 -11.82
N GLY A 41 -5.72 -6.66 -10.75
CA GLY A 41 -4.73 -5.88 -10.02
C GLY A 41 -5.33 -4.85 -9.09
N PHE A 42 -4.46 -4.05 -8.50
CA PHE A 42 -4.82 -2.95 -7.60
C PHE A 42 -3.72 -1.89 -7.58
N GLU A 43 -4.02 -0.72 -7.03
CA GLU A 43 -3.05 0.34 -6.78
C GLU A 43 -2.64 0.35 -5.30
N LEU A 44 -1.34 0.35 -5.05
CA LEU A 44 -0.78 0.56 -3.71
C LEU A 44 -0.31 2.02 -3.62
N ILE A 45 -0.92 2.78 -2.71
CA ILE A 45 -0.65 4.20 -2.54
C ILE A 45 0.10 4.38 -1.22
N LEU A 46 1.28 4.97 -1.34
CA LEU A 46 2.12 5.45 -0.24
C LEU A 46 2.06 6.97 -0.25
N LYS A 47 1.60 7.56 0.85
CA LYS A 47 1.33 9.01 0.96
C LYS A 47 1.88 9.57 2.28
N SER A 48 2.36 10.81 2.23
CA SER A 48 2.56 11.68 3.39
C SER A 48 1.70 12.95 3.26
N ASP A 49 1.65 13.79 4.30
CA ASP A 49 0.87 15.04 4.27
C ASP A 49 1.54 16.15 5.09
N GLY A 50 1.13 17.39 4.87
CA GLY A 50 1.65 18.58 5.55
C GLY A 50 3.15 18.80 5.33
N ASP A 51 3.87 19.10 6.41
CA ASP A 51 5.31 19.37 6.43
C ASP A 51 6.18 18.11 6.65
N THR A 52 5.60 16.93 6.46
CA THR A 52 6.29 15.65 6.69
C THR A 52 7.36 15.40 5.62
N ILE A 53 8.61 15.20 6.03
CA ILE A 53 9.68 14.72 5.16
C ILE A 53 9.89 13.23 5.41
N GLN A 54 9.63 12.41 4.40
CA GLN A 54 9.89 10.97 4.41
C GLN A 54 11.05 10.63 3.48
N TRP A 55 12.07 9.98 4.01
CA TRP A 55 13.24 9.51 3.27
C TRP A 55 13.03 8.11 2.69
N ALA A 56 12.27 7.28 3.39
CA ALA A 56 11.90 5.96 2.92
C ALA A 56 10.53 5.56 3.50
N LEU A 57 9.68 4.99 2.65
CA LEU A 57 8.44 4.36 3.04
C LEU A 57 8.29 3.07 2.24
N GLY A 58 8.14 1.95 2.94
CA GLY A 58 7.95 0.63 2.36
C GLY A 58 6.63 0.03 2.77
N ALA A 59 6.03 -0.75 1.88
CA ALA A 59 4.83 -1.50 2.18
C ALA A 59 4.89 -2.90 1.54
N THR A 60 4.26 -3.86 2.19
CA THR A 60 4.02 -5.21 1.68
C THR A 60 2.53 -5.46 1.59
N TRP A 61 2.14 -6.44 0.79
CA TRP A 61 0.75 -6.78 0.55
C TRP A 61 0.59 -8.27 0.24
N MET A 62 -0.61 -8.78 0.49
CA MET A 62 -1.04 -10.13 0.18
C MET A 62 -2.45 -10.08 -0.39
N ALA A 63 -2.67 -10.78 -1.50
CA ALA A 63 -3.99 -10.95 -2.09
C ALA A 63 -4.53 -12.35 -1.75
N CYS A 64 -5.74 -12.41 -1.20
CA CYS A 64 -6.42 -13.65 -0.89
C CYS A 64 -7.65 -13.81 -1.81
N PRO A 65 -7.79 -14.94 -2.53
CA PRO A 65 -8.98 -15.21 -3.32
C PRO A 65 -10.26 -15.07 -2.49
N ALA A 66 -11.29 -14.46 -3.05
CA ALA A 66 -12.62 -14.49 -2.45
C ALA A 66 -13.16 -15.94 -2.46
N ARG A 67 -13.87 -16.33 -1.40
CA ARG A 67 -14.49 -17.64 -1.26
C ARG A 67 -15.62 -17.85 -2.29
#